data_AF-A0A0B1RX60-F1
#
_entry.id   AF-A0A0B1RX60-F1
#
_cell.length_a   1.000
_cell.length_b   1.000
_cell.length_c   1.000
_cell.angle_alpha   90.00
_cell.angle_beta   90.00
_cell.angle_gamma   90.00
#
_symmetry.space_group_name_H-M   'P 1'
#
loop_
_entity.id
_entity.type
_entity.pdbx_description
1 polymer ?
#
loop_
_entity_poly.entity_id
_entity_poly.type
_entity_poly.pdbx_seq_one_letter_code
_entity_poly.pdbx_strand_id
1 'polypeptide(L)'
;MGGRGNSLTSIGKVILDNIISGKYRRDVHPFVNPVPTPGATTFGLNFHEEREKCLANRTLFEDPEFPAADRSIYYKTPPDQHIEWKRPGQIVDDPQLIVGEKSRFDVKQGALGDCWLLAAVANLTLRDELFYRVVPPDQSFTENYAGI
;
A
#
# COMPACT_ATOMS: atom_id res chain seq x y z
N MET A 1 3.02 15.68 11.42
CA MET A 1 1.93 14.71 11.65
C MET A 1 2.50 13.58 12.48
N GLY A 2 1.79 13.17 13.54
CA GLY A 2 2.21 12.13 14.46
C GLY A 2 1.95 10.75 13.87
N GLY A 3 2.89 9.85 14.09
CA GLY A 3 2.86 8.45 13.73
C GLY A 3 4.06 7.77 14.41
N ARG A 4 4.11 6.45 14.43
CA ARG A 4 5.32 5.69 14.77
C ARG A 4 5.81 4.93 13.54
N GLY A 5 7.14 4.85 13.40
CA GLY A 5 7.74 4.06 12.32
C GLY A 5 7.34 2.59 12.43
N ASN A 6 7.32 1.89 11.28
CA ASN A 6 7.01 0.46 11.26
C ASN A 6 7.97 -0.32 12.19
N SER A 7 7.40 -1.18 13.03
CA SER A 7 8.18 -2.07 13.89
C SER A 7 8.27 -3.45 13.24
N LEU A 8 9.33 -3.66 12.44
CA LEU A 8 9.60 -4.96 11.81
C LEU A 8 10.28 -5.93 12.79
N THR A 9 9.93 -7.22 12.70
CA THR A 9 10.64 -8.29 13.41
C THR A 9 12.04 -8.51 12.88
N SER A 10 12.86 -9.28 13.62
CA SER A 10 14.23 -9.63 13.21
C SER A 10 14.27 -10.33 11.84
N ILE A 11 13.30 -11.21 11.54
CA ILE A 11 13.20 -11.86 10.23
C ILE A 11 12.81 -10.85 9.15
N GLY A 12 11.84 -9.98 9.42
CA GLY A 12 11.46 -8.91 8.49
C GLY A 12 12.62 -7.96 8.18
N LYS A 13 13.43 -7.61 9.20
CA LYS A 13 14.65 -6.81 9.04
C LYS A 13 15.71 -7.54 8.21
N VAL A 14 15.97 -8.82 8.48
CA VAL A 14 16.94 -9.61 7.71
C VAL A 14 16.51 -9.76 6.25
N ILE A 15 15.22 -9.98 5.99
CA ILE A 15 14.69 -10.06 4.62
C ILE A 15 14.84 -8.70 3.92
N LEU A 16 14.49 -7.60 4.61
CA LEU A 16 14.66 -6.25 4.08
C LEU A 16 16.12 -5.95 3.77
N ASP A 17 17.05 -6.25 4.68
CA ASP A 17 18.49 -6.08 4.46
C ASP A 17 19.00 -6.95 3.31
N ASN A 18 18.47 -8.17 3.14
CA ASN A 18 18.82 -9.04 2.03
C ASN A 18 18.24 -8.58 0.68
N ILE A 19 17.07 -7.91 0.69
CA ILE A 19 16.48 -7.26 -0.48
C ILE A 19 17.30 -6.02 -0.85
N ILE A 20 17.62 -5.15 0.12
CA ILE A 20 18.41 -3.93 -0.09
C ILE A 20 19.84 -4.28 -0.52
N SER A 21 20.48 -5.26 0.12
CA SER A 21 21.83 -5.71 -0.23
C SER A 21 21.92 -6.53 -1.52
N GLY A 22 20.77 -6.91 -2.11
CA GLY A 22 20.71 -7.73 -3.32
C GLY A 22 21.20 -9.17 -3.16
N LYS A 23 21.46 -9.63 -1.93
CA LYS A 23 21.94 -10.99 -1.62
C LYS A 23 20.85 -12.05 -1.81
N TYR A 24 19.59 -11.68 -1.59
CA TYR A 24 18.47 -12.54 -1.99
C TYR A 24 18.28 -12.43 -3.50
N ARG A 25 18.77 -13.42 -4.24
CA ARG A 25 18.47 -13.55 -5.67
C ARG A 25 17.01 -13.92 -5.79
N ARG A 26 16.24 -13.08 -6.49
CA ARG A 26 14.85 -13.37 -6.81
C ARG A 26 14.86 -14.62 -7.72
N ASP A 27 14.48 -15.78 -7.21
CA ASP A 27 14.21 -16.99 -8.03
C ASP A 27 12.98 -16.83 -8.94
N VAL A 28 12.42 -15.63 -8.96
CA VAL A 28 11.29 -15.20 -9.77
C VAL A 28 11.75 -13.90 -10.41
N HIS A 29 11.58 -13.78 -11.73
CA HIS A 29 11.97 -12.55 -12.41
C HIS A 29 11.37 -11.34 -11.68
N PRO A 30 12.14 -10.25 -11.47
CA PRO A 30 11.58 -8.99 -11.01
C PRO A 30 10.31 -8.71 -11.80
N PHE A 31 9.30 -8.09 -11.19
CA PHE A 31 8.24 -7.48 -12.00
C PHE A 31 8.92 -6.44 -12.89
N VAL A 32 9.21 -6.83 -14.12
CA VAL A 32 9.62 -5.93 -15.17
C VAL A 32 8.31 -5.32 -15.59
N ASN A 33 8.19 -3.99 -15.49
CA ASN A 33 7.08 -3.28 -16.10
C ASN A 33 6.93 -3.86 -17.51
N PRO A 34 5.78 -4.49 -17.85
CA PRO A 34 5.63 -5.07 -19.16
C PRO A 34 5.98 -4.00 -20.18
N VAL A 35 6.78 -4.36 -21.18
CA VAL A 35 6.96 -3.49 -22.36
C VAL A 35 5.56 -3.03 -22.74
N PRO A 36 5.29 -1.71 -22.83
CA PRO A 36 3.95 -1.21 -23.07
C PRO A 36 3.37 -1.98 -24.25
N THR A 37 2.36 -2.80 -23.97
CA THR A 37 1.67 -3.48 -25.06
C THR A 37 1.07 -2.35 -25.90
N PRO A 38 1.21 -2.32 -27.23
CA PRO A 38 0.54 -1.31 -28.03
C PRO A 38 -0.96 -1.32 -27.71
N GLY A 39 -1.44 -0.31 -26.98
CA GLY A 39 -2.82 -0.23 -26.47
C GLY A 39 -3.03 -0.54 -24.98
N ALA A 40 -2.01 -0.96 -24.21
CA ALA A 40 -2.07 -1.00 -22.75
C ALA A 40 -1.73 0.38 -22.20
N THR A 41 -2.57 0.90 -21.30
CA THR A 41 -2.28 2.10 -20.52
C THR A 41 -0.97 1.90 -19.76
N THR A 42 0.05 2.65 -20.12
CA THR A 42 1.16 2.92 -19.20
C THR A 42 0.55 3.55 -17.95
N PHE A 43 0.62 2.89 -16.79
CA PHE A 43 0.31 3.56 -15.53
C PHE A 43 1.16 4.83 -15.47
N GLY A 44 0.51 5.98 -15.51
CA GLY A 44 1.18 7.26 -15.77
C GLY A 44 1.95 7.80 -14.57
N LEU A 45 1.74 7.22 -13.39
CA LEU A 45 2.24 7.72 -12.12
C LEU A 45 3.45 6.90 -11.64
N ASN A 46 4.52 7.61 -11.31
CA ASN A 46 5.69 7.04 -10.65
C ASN A 46 5.61 7.36 -9.15
N PHE A 47 5.54 6.32 -8.31
CA PHE A 47 5.44 6.45 -6.86
C PHE A 47 6.47 7.41 -6.25
N HIS A 48 7.75 7.26 -6.60
CA HIS A 48 8.81 8.07 -6.00
C HIS A 48 8.73 9.52 -6.49
N GLU A 49 8.48 9.74 -7.78
CA GLU A 49 8.38 11.10 -8.33
C GLU A 49 7.19 11.86 -7.72
N GLU A 50 6.03 11.21 -7.60
CA GLU A 50 4.84 11.84 -7.02
C GLU A 50 4.99 12.11 -5.52
N ARG A 51 5.64 11.19 -4.78
CA ARG A 51 5.97 11.42 -3.37
C ARG A 51 6.88 12.62 -3.20
N GLU A 52 7.97 12.70 -3.97
CA GLU A 52 8.92 13.82 -3.90
C GLU A 52 8.26 15.16 -4.29
N LYS A 53 7.42 15.17 -5.33
CA LYS A 53 6.63 16.36 -5.71
C LYS A 53 5.75 16.84 -4.56
N CYS A 54 5.04 15.92 -3.89
CA CYS A 54 4.17 16.25 -2.78
C CYS A 54 4.95 16.75 -1.55
N LEU A 55 6.08 16.10 -1.23
CA LEU A 55 6.98 16.54 -0.15
C LEU A 55 7.53 17.95 -0.41
N ALA A 56 7.99 18.23 -1.63
CA ALA A 56 8.51 19.53 -2.03
C ALA A 56 7.44 20.64 -1.91
N ASN A 57 6.20 20.32 -2.29
CA ASN A 57 5.08 21.26 -2.25
C ASN A 57 4.36 21.32 -0.89
N ARG A 58 4.72 20.45 0.07
CA ARG A 58 4.05 20.27 1.36
C ARG A 58 2.55 19.97 1.22
N THR A 59 2.21 19.22 0.20
CA THR A 59 0.85 18.77 -0.08
C THR A 59 0.74 17.27 0.19
N LEU A 60 -0.49 16.79 0.38
CA LEU A 60 -0.77 15.36 0.37
C LEU A 60 -1.24 14.94 -1.02
N PHE A 61 -0.80 13.79 -1.48
CA PHE A 61 -1.14 13.24 -2.78
C PHE A 61 -2.65 12.99 -2.89
N GLU A 62 -3.22 13.36 -4.03
CA GLU A 62 -4.58 13.05 -4.46
C GLU A 62 -4.49 12.35 -5.81
N ASP A 63 -4.98 11.12 -5.90
CA ASP A 63 -4.86 10.31 -7.11
C ASP A 63 -5.82 10.83 -8.21
N PRO A 64 -5.30 11.32 -9.35
CA PRO A 64 -6.13 11.81 -10.44
C PRO A 64 -6.87 10.68 -11.18
N GLU A 65 -6.32 9.46 -11.17
CA GLU A 65 -6.91 8.28 -11.81
C GLU A 65 -7.95 7.59 -10.91
N PHE A 66 -7.83 7.75 -9.58
CA PHE A 66 -8.74 7.18 -8.58
C PHE A 66 -9.15 8.19 -7.49
N PRO A 67 -10.03 9.16 -7.80
CA PRO A 67 -10.37 10.23 -6.86
C PRO A 67 -11.21 9.74 -5.68
N ALA A 68 -11.22 10.50 -4.58
CA ALA A 68 -12.11 10.32 -3.44
C ALA A 68 -13.56 10.75 -3.76
N ALA A 69 -14.24 10.02 -4.66
CA ALA A 69 -15.58 10.33 -5.15
C ALA A 69 -16.41 9.06 -5.39
N ASP A 70 -17.74 9.20 -5.49
CA ASP A 70 -18.66 8.07 -5.66
C ASP A 70 -18.33 7.18 -6.88
N ARG A 71 -17.81 7.79 -7.96
CA ARG A 71 -17.39 7.06 -9.18
C ARG A 71 -16.29 6.03 -8.94
N SER A 72 -15.53 6.16 -7.85
CA SER A 72 -14.46 5.23 -7.47
C SER A 72 -14.98 4.05 -6.65
N ILE A 73 -16.18 4.17 -6.07
CA ILE A 73 -16.83 3.12 -5.27
C ILE A 73 -17.88 2.39 -6.11
N TYR A 74 -18.66 3.14 -6.88
CA TYR A 74 -19.85 2.66 -7.55
C TYR A 74 -19.74 2.81 -9.06
N TYR A 75 -20.08 1.73 -9.77
CA TYR A 75 -20.23 1.71 -11.22
C TYR A 75 -21.66 2.07 -11.68
N LYS A 76 -22.58 2.20 -10.73
CA LYS A 76 -24.03 2.49 -10.89
C LYS A 76 -24.45 3.52 -9.84
N THR A 77 -25.75 3.82 -9.79
CA THR A 77 -26.35 4.69 -8.77
C THR A 77 -25.89 4.30 -7.36
N PRO A 78 -25.34 5.25 -6.57
CA PRO A 78 -24.92 5.00 -5.21
C PRO A 78 -26.13 4.64 -4.33
N PRO A 79 -25.96 3.77 -3.33
CA PRO A 79 -26.99 3.49 -2.32
C PRO A 79 -27.21 4.73 -1.42
N ASP A 80 -28.30 4.75 -0.66
CA ASP A 80 -28.64 5.84 0.30
C ASP A 80 -27.68 5.94 1.51
N GLN A 81 -26.54 5.24 1.47
CA GLN A 81 -25.55 5.25 2.53
C GLN A 81 -24.56 6.39 2.31
N HIS A 82 -24.36 7.21 3.35
CA HIS A 82 -23.35 8.26 3.32
C HIS A 82 -21.95 7.68 3.53
N ILE A 83 -21.05 7.91 2.57
CA ILE A 83 -19.63 7.55 2.66
C ILE A 83 -18.80 8.83 2.68
N GLU A 84 -17.83 8.88 3.60
CA GLU A 84 -16.84 9.94 3.72
C GLU A 84 -15.44 9.34 3.57
N TRP A 85 -14.61 9.93 2.72
CA TRP A 85 -13.22 9.53 2.52
C TRP A 85 -12.32 10.16 3.58
N LYS A 86 -11.60 9.33 4.33
CA LYS A 86 -10.65 9.77 5.37
C LYS A 86 -9.29 9.12 5.19
N ARG A 87 -8.24 9.90 5.39
CA ARG A 87 -6.86 9.41 5.54
C ARG A 87 -6.70 8.75 6.92
N PRO A 88 -5.76 7.81 7.09
CA PRO A 88 -5.53 7.14 8.38
C PRO A 88 -5.35 8.09 9.57
N GLY A 89 -4.63 9.20 9.40
CA GLY A 89 -4.45 10.22 10.45
C GLY A 89 -5.70 11.05 10.78
N GLN A 90 -6.79 10.92 10.01
CA GLN A 90 -8.11 11.49 10.34
C GLN A 90 -9.02 10.46 11.05
N ILE A 91 -8.60 9.20 11.13
CA ILE A 91 -9.34 8.10 11.75
C ILE A 91 -8.77 7.79 13.14
N VAL A 92 -7.43 7.84 13.28
CA VAL A 92 -6.72 7.53 14.53
C VAL A 92 -5.50 8.46 14.70
N ASP A 93 -5.14 8.75 15.95
CA ASP A 93 -4.07 9.71 16.29
C ASP A 93 -2.65 9.27 15.87
N ASP A 94 -2.38 7.96 15.89
CA ASP A 94 -1.06 7.37 15.65
C ASP A 94 -1.14 6.23 14.63
N PRO A 95 -1.42 6.54 13.33
CA PRO A 95 -1.57 5.53 12.31
C PRO A 95 -0.24 4.82 12.03
N GLN A 96 -0.31 3.50 11.88
CA GLN A 96 0.84 2.66 11.57
C GLN A 96 0.47 1.73 10.42
N LEU A 97 1.37 1.55 9.46
CA LEU A 97 1.11 0.69 8.31
C LEU A 97 1.19 -0.79 8.70
N ILE A 98 2.23 -1.15 9.47
CA ILE A 98 2.45 -2.49 9.99
C ILE A 98 2.96 -2.38 11.44
N VAL A 99 2.31 -3.09 12.36
CA VAL A 99 2.66 -3.13 13.79
C VAL A 99 3.12 -4.53 14.19
N GLY A 100 4.40 -4.69 14.50
CA GLY A 100 4.95 -5.97 14.99
C GLY A 100 4.94 -7.06 13.92
N GLU A 101 4.49 -8.27 14.29
CA GLU A 101 4.32 -9.37 13.35
C GLU A 101 3.00 -9.25 12.61
N LYS A 102 3.08 -9.18 11.27
CA LYS A 102 1.88 -9.33 10.45
C LYS A 102 1.22 -10.67 10.73
N SER A 103 -0.09 -10.65 10.76
CA SER A 103 -0.91 -11.79 11.08
C SER A 103 -2.08 -11.87 10.11
N ARG A 104 -2.53 -13.10 9.85
CA ARG A 104 -3.78 -13.30 9.10
C ARG A 104 -4.99 -12.67 9.82
N PHE A 105 -4.86 -12.40 11.12
CA PHE A 105 -5.89 -11.76 11.94
C PHE A 105 -5.94 -10.23 11.77
N ASP A 106 -4.95 -9.64 11.11
CA ASP A 106 -4.95 -8.20 10.75
C ASP A 106 -5.90 -7.93 9.58
N VAL A 107 -6.30 -8.96 8.85
CA VAL A 107 -7.22 -8.89 7.71
C VAL A 107 -8.63 -9.21 8.19
N LYS A 108 -9.52 -8.22 8.15
CA LYS A 108 -10.93 -8.35 8.54
C LYS A 108 -11.83 -7.85 7.41
N GLN A 109 -12.89 -8.61 7.11
CA GLN A 109 -13.83 -8.24 6.06
C GLN A 109 -14.68 -7.05 6.46
N GLY A 110 -14.77 -6.10 5.54
CA GLY A 110 -15.69 -4.96 5.62
C GLY A 110 -17.07 -5.31 5.08
N ALA A 111 -17.78 -4.29 4.59
CA ALA A 111 -19.12 -4.47 4.02
C ALA A 111 -19.13 -5.04 2.58
N LEU A 112 -17.97 -5.14 1.93
CA LEU A 112 -17.86 -5.63 0.56
C LEU A 112 -17.80 -7.18 0.50
N GLY A 113 -18.33 -7.74 -0.58
CA GLY A 113 -18.37 -9.18 -0.85
C GLY A 113 -17.08 -9.73 -1.48
N ASP A 114 -15.93 -9.25 -1.02
CA ASP A 114 -14.60 -9.52 -1.59
C ASP A 114 -13.77 -10.50 -0.74
N CYS A 115 -14.43 -11.39 -0.01
CA CYS A 115 -13.79 -12.37 0.88
C CYS A 115 -12.69 -13.21 0.20
N TRP A 116 -12.82 -13.45 -1.12
CA TRP A 116 -11.83 -14.15 -1.94
C TRP A 116 -10.48 -13.40 -2.01
N LEU A 117 -10.51 -12.06 -2.06
CA LEU A 117 -9.31 -11.22 -2.05
C LEU A 117 -8.69 -11.22 -0.64
N LEU A 118 -9.52 -11.04 0.39
CA LEU A 118 -9.04 -11.02 1.77
C LEU A 118 -8.40 -12.34 2.19
N ALA A 119 -8.94 -13.48 1.74
CA ALA A 119 -8.32 -14.78 1.96
C ALA A 119 -6.91 -14.87 1.34
N ALA A 120 -6.71 -14.27 0.16
CA ALA A 120 -5.40 -14.21 -0.48
C ALA A 120 -4.43 -13.31 0.31
N VAL A 121 -4.87 -12.11 0.74
CA VAL A 121 -4.05 -11.20 1.56
C VAL A 121 -3.68 -11.83 2.91
N ALA A 122 -4.63 -12.51 3.57
CA ALA A 122 -4.39 -13.22 4.82
C ALA A 122 -3.39 -14.39 4.66
N ASN A 123 -3.39 -15.09 3.52
CA ASN A 123 -2.37 -16.09 3.22
C ASN A 123 -1.00 -15.47 2.94
N LEU A 124 -0.96 -14.28 2.32
CA LEU A 124 0.27 -13.56 2.07
C LEU A 124 1.00 -13.20 3.36
N THR A 125 0.29 -12.94 4.46
CA THR A 125 0.92 -12.64 5.74
C THR A 125 1.69 -13.80 6.35
N LEU A 126 1.47 -15.05 5.88
CA LEU A 126 2.15 -16.24 6.39
C LEU A 126 3.55 -16.46 5.78
N ARG A 127 3.94 -15.64 4.80
CA ARG A 127 5.20 -15.76 4.05
C ARG A 127 5.84 -14.38 3.86
N ASP A 128 6.77 -14.03 4.73
CA ASP A 128 7.45 -12.73 4.71
C ASP A 128 8.05 -12.36 3.35
N GLU A 129 8.73 -13.30 2.70
CA GLU A 129 9.38 -13.10 1.41
C GLU A 129 8.39 -12.75 0.29
N LEU A 130 7.16 -13.27 0.34
CA LEU A 130 6.12 -12.96 -0.64
C LEU A 130 5.42 -11.66 -0.27
N PHE A 131 5.16 -11.45 1.02
CA PHE A 131 4.52 -10.25 1.51
C PHE A 131 5.29 -8.98 1.12
N TYR A 132 6.60 -8.93 1.40
CA TYR A 132 7.41 -7.74 1.10
C TYR A 132 7.68 -7.52 -0.39
N ARG A 133 7.28 -8.46 -1.26
CA ARG A 133 7.24 -8.23 -2.72
C ARG A 133 5.99 -7.48 -3.17
N VAL A 134 4.91 -7.60 -2.41
CA VAL A 134 3.63 -6.93 -2.70
C VAL A 134 3.49 -5.63 -1.90
N VAL A 135 4.00 -5.61 -0.67
CA VAL A 135 3.96 -4.45 0.23
C VAL A 135 5.40 -4.01 0.54
N PRO A 136 5.93 -3.02 -0.18
CA PRO A 136 7.25 -2.45 0.08
C PRO A 136 7.36 -1.95 1.53
N PRO A 137 8.39 -2.34 2.30
CA PRO A 137 8.50 -2.02 3.72
C PRO A 137 9.01 -0.61 4.02
N ASP A 138 9.43 0.16 3.02
CA ASP A 138 9.94 1.53 3.10
C ASP A 138 8.82 2.60 3.12
N GLN A 139 7.60 2.20 3.47
CA GLN A 139 6.42 3.06 3.58
C GLN A 139 6.05 3.32 5.04
N SER A 140 5.77 4.56 5.42
CA SER A 140 5.40 4.94 6.79
C SER A 140 4.46 6.14 6.80
N PHE A 141 3.72 6.33 7.90
CA PHE A 141 2.94 7.54 8.16
C PHE A 141 3.77 8.66 8.83
N THR A 142 5.06 8.42 9.08
CA THR A 142 5.97 9.36 9.75
C THR A 142 6.95 10.01 8.80
N GLU A 143 7.99 9.25 8.44
CA GLU A 143 9.09 9.71 7.61
C GLU A 143 8.67 9.73 6.15
N ASN A 144 8.95 10.85 5.48
CA ASN A 144 8.63 11.07 4.06
C ASN A 144 7.16 10.81 3.70
N TYR A 145 6.24 10.93 4.67
CA TYR A 145 4.82 10.76 4.42
C TYR A 145 4.27 11.93 3.60
N ALA A 146 3.72 11.60 2.43
CA ALA A 146 3.07 12.56 1.55
C ALA A 146 1.68 12.11 1.11
N GLY A 147 1.04 11.19 1.85
CA GLY A 147 -0.27 10.64 1.46
C GLY A 147 -0.23 9.69 0.27
N ILE A 148 0.97 9.27 -0.13
CA ILE A 148 1.31 8.22 -1.10
C ILE A 148 2.49 7.43 -0.54
#